data_AF-A0A183SZN1-F1
#
_entry.id   AF-A0A183SZN1-F1
#
_cell.length_a   1.000
_cell.length_b   1.000
_cell.length_c   1.000
_cell.angle_alpha   90.00
_cell.angle_beta   90.00
_cell.angle_gamma   90.00
#
_symmetry.space_group_name_H-M   'P 1'
#
loop_
_entity.id
_entity.type
_entity.pdbx_description
1 polymer ?
#
loop_
_entity_poly.entity_id
_entity_poly.type
_entity_poly.pdbx_seq_one_letter_code
_entity_poly.pdbx_strand_id
1 'polypeptide(L)'
;MFHNAHETPEDMILPIEIDEVLKEIERETMFEASFPASNDKSERERFHKAIRHNYPSLISRTVDVDNNRFVIVTKASSAKGQKGWERVSKVYDPPKETPYCHFTLYKEGKDTMNALHIIGRMLKINSNTFSYAGTKDKRAITTQRVSVKNISSKRLASLNPRLNGIKVGNFKYLPYSIALGDLYGNRFSVAIRDVVADDSIIHRAIAEWQKQGFINYFGLQRFGHSAQAQTFAIGKQSDWEKAIDLILKPTPLDLPAVRQVKEKYLETQDAKACGDNMPQCLEKTLLLGIARHGKTLAAIQTARKFQSLFMRSFFF
;
A
#
# COMPACT_ATOMS: atom_id res chain seq x y z
N MET A 1 -61.48 20.05 7.46
CA MET A 1 -61.46 18.64 7.89
C MET A 1 -60.91 17.80 6.75
N PHE A 2 -59.62 17.47 6.78
CA PHE A 2 -59.05 16.42 5.94
C PHE A 2 -58.31 15.47 6.87
N HIS A 3 -58.64 14.19 6.74
CA HIS A 3 -58.30 13.09 7.62
C HIS A 3 -56.79 12.97 7.86
N ASN A 4 -56.35 13.12 9.10
CA ASN A 4 -55.17 12.40 9.58
C ASN A 4 -55.60 10.96 9.79
N ALA A 5 -55.25 10.09 8.83
CA ALA A 5 -55.31 8.65 9.06
C ALA A 5 -54.34 8.34 10.22
N HIS A 6 -54.84 7.68 11.25
CA HIS A 6 -54.07 7.18 12.37
C HIS A 6 -52.93 6.28 11.85
N GLU A 7 -51.68 6.73 11.95
CA GLU A 7 -50.50 5.90 11.72
C GLU A 7 -50.37 4.94 12.90
N THR A 8 -50.44 3.64 12.64
CA THR A 8 -50.31 2.62 13.68
C THR A 8 -48.83 2.23 13.84
N PRO A 9 -48.34 1.96 15.07
CA PRO A 9 -46.94 1.56 15.31
C PRO A 9 -46.52 0.28 14.58
N GLU A 10 -47.48 -0.55 14.17
CA GLU A 10 -47.27 -1.81 13.46
C GLU A 10 -46.77 -1.58 12.01
N ASP A 11 -47.13 -0.47 11.38
CA ASP A 11 -46.72 -0.12 10.02
C ASP A 11 -45.24 0.30 9.89
N MET A 12 -44.53 0.45 11.01
CA MET A 12 -43.15 0.90 11.08
C MET A 12 -42.15 -0.22 11.42
N ILE A 13 -42.63 -1.47 11.53
CA ILE A 13 -41.80 -2.62 11.87
C ILE A 13 -41.16 -3.19 10.59
N LEU A 14 -39.83 -3.26 10.59
CA LEU A 14 -39.07 -3.91 9.54
C LEU A 14 -38.77 -5.37 9.93
N PRO A 15 -38.82 -6.33 9.00
CA PRO A 15 -38.34 -7.69 9.25
C PRO A 15 -36.90 -7.69 9.76
N ILE A 16 -36.59 -8.57 10.72
CA ILE A 16 -35.29 -8.62 11.41
C ILE A 16 -34.12 -8.72 10.41
N GLU A 17 -34.27 -9.55 9.37
CA GLU A 17 -33.25 -9.73 8.33
C GLU A 17 -32.98 -8.44 7.54
N ILE A 18 -34.01 -7.63 7.29
CA ILE A 18 -33.88 -6.34 6.62
C ILE A 18 -33.24 -5.33 7.58
N ASP A 19 -33.65 -5.33 8.84
CA ASP A 19 -33.14 -4.43 9.87
C ASP A 19 -31.62 -4.60 10.11
N GLU A 20 -31.12 -5.84 10.16
CA GLU A 20 -29.69 -6.13 10.29
C GLU A 20 -28.88 -5.57 9.10
N VAL A 21 -29.39 -5.77 7.89
CA VAL A 21 -28.76 -5.28 6.66
C VAL A 21 -28.75 -3.75 6.63
N LEU A 22 -29.82 -3.09 7.07
CA LEU A 22 -29.88 -1.61 7.15
C LEU A 22 -28.91 -1.04 8.20
N LYS A 23 -28.72 -1.73 9.34
CA LYS A 23 -27.70 -1.36 10.34
C LYS A 23 -26.30 -1.41 9.75
N GLU A 24 -26.00 -2.35 8.87
CA GLU A 24 -24.71 -2.41 8.18
C GLU A 24 -24.50 -1.23 7.21
N ILE A 25 -25.56 -0.80 6.51
CA ILE A 25 -25.50 0.39 5.65
C ILE A 25 -25.28 1.66 6.48
N GLU A 26 -25.99 1.79 7.60
CA GLU A 26 -25.85 2.95 8.49
C GLU A 26 -24.45 3.03 9.11
N ARG A 27 -23.88 1.88 9.49
CA ARG A 27 -22.50 1.72 10.03
C ARG A 27 -21.41 1.83 8.96
N GLU A 28 -21.76 2.04 7.70
CA GLU A 28 -20.83 2.13 6.55
C GLU A 28 -20.00 0.86 6.31
N THR A 29 -20.47 -0.29 6.81
CA THR A 29 -19.87 -1.60 6.48
C THR A 29 -20.39 -2.14 5.15
N MET A 30 -21.54 -1.63 4.68
CA MET A 30 -22.12 -1.90 3.37
C MET A 30 -22.57 -0.60 2.69
N PHE A 31 -22.44 -0.51 1.36
CA PHE A 31 -22.71 0.74 0.61
C PHE A 31 -24.14 0.85 0.08
N GLU A 32 -24.72 -0.29 -0.31
CA GLU A 32 -26.07 -0.40 -0.86
C GLU A 32 -26.63 -1.79 -0.59
N ALA A 33 -27.96 -1.89 -0.54
CA ALA A 33 -28.69 -3.15 -0.52
C ALA A 33 -29.91 -3.07 -1.43
N SER A 34 -30.28 -4.20 -2.04
CA SER A 34 -31.50 -4.34 -2.84
C SER A 34 -32.44 -5.35 -2.19
N PHE A 35 -33.68 -4.93 -1.95
CA PHE A 35 -34.73 -5.79 -1.42
C PHE A 35 -35.80 -6.02 -2.49
N PRO A 36 -36.32 -7.25 -2.66
CA PRO A 36 -37.47 -7.50 -3.53
C PRO A 36 -38.65 -6.62 -3.11
N ALA A 37 -39.30 -5.98 -4.08
CA ALA A 37 -40.41 -5.07 -3.84
C ALA A 37 -41.74 -5.67 -4.29
N SER A 38 -42.77 -5.52 -3.47
CA SER A 38 -44.14 -5.90 -3.84
C SER A 38 -44.63 -5.11 -5.07
N ASN A 39 -45.54 -5.70 -5.84
CA ASN A 39 -46.22 -5.03 -6.94
C ASN A 39 -47.29 -4.02 -6.48
N ASP A 40 -47.75 -4.14 -5.23
CA ASP A 40 -48.64 -3.15 -4.63
C ASP A 40 -47.89 -1.86 -4.27
N LYS A 41 -48.45 -0.73 -4.70
CA LYS A 41 -47.92 0.61 -4.41
C LYS A 41 -48.04 0.95 -2.92
N SER A 42 -49.10 0.51 -2.25
CA SER A 42 -49.35 0.80 -0.83
C SER A 42 -48.30 0.13 0.07
N GLU A 43 -48.00 -1.15 -0.18
CA GLU A 43 -46.94 -1.89 0.51
C GLU A 43 -45.55 -1.27 0.32
N ARG A 44 -45.20 -0.86 -0.92
CA ARG A 44 -43.93 -0.18 -1.17
C ARG A 44 -43.84 1.15 -0.42
N GLU A 45 -44.92 1.92 -0.39
CA GLU A 45 -44.94 3.20 0.32
C GLU A 45 -44.76 3.02 1.83
N ARG A 46 -45.38 1.98 2.44
CA ARG A 46 -45.15 1.60 3.83
C ARG A 46 -43.68 1.26 4.08
N PHE A 47 -43.06 0.45 3.22
CA PHE A 47 -41.65 0.07 3.35
C PHE A 47 -40.70 1.28 3.27
N HIS A 48 -40.95 2.21 2.34
CA HIS A 48 -40.20 3.47 2.25
C HIS A 48 -40.37 4.35 3.51
N LYS A 49 -41.59 4.41 4.08
CA LYS A 49 -41.87 5.15 5.32
C LYS A 49 -41.17 4.52 6.53
N ALA A 50 -41.22 3.21 6.68
CA ALA A 50 -40.55 2.48 7.77
C ALA A 50 -39.03 2.69 7.74
N ILE A 51 -38.38 2.63 6.57
CA ILE A 51 -36.95 2.93 6.44
C ILE A 51 -36.65 4.38 6.83
N ARG A 52 -37.45 5.34 6.35
CA ARG A 52 -37.23 6.77 6.65
C ARG A 52 -37.43 7.08 8.14
N HIS A 53 -38.35 6.39 8.80
CA HIS A 53 -38.61 6.57 10.24
C HIS A 53 -37.48 5.96 11.08
N ASN A 54 -37.13 4.69 10.85
CA ASN A 54 -36.14 3.96 11.66
C ASN A 54 -34.70 4.37 11.35
N TYR A 55 -34.41 4.77 10.10
CA TYR A 55 -33.08 5.09 9.62
C TYR A 55 -33.07 6.42 8.82
N PRO A 56 -33.15 7.58 9.50
CA PRO A 56 -33.20 8.90 8.83
C PRO A 56 -32.00 9.21 7.93
N SER A 57 -30.88 8.51 8.14
CA SER A 57 -29.63 8.65 7.38
C SER A 57 -29.63 7.92 6.03
N LEU A 58 -30.64 7.06 5.79
CA LEU A 58 -30.76 6.23 4.60
C LEU A 58 -31.80 6.79 3.62
N ILE A 59 -31.56 6.55 2.32
CA ILE A 59 -32.47 6.85 1.23
C ILE A 59 -32.80 5.55 0.52
N SER A 60 -34.09 5.34 0.30
CA SER A 60 -34.63 4.20 -0.43
C SER A 60 -35.25 4.67 -1.76
N ARG A 61 -34.99 3.94 -2.85
CA ARG A 61 -35.57 4.18 -4.18
C ARG A 61 -36.10 2.87 -4.78
N THR A 62 -37.23 2.92 -5.47
CA THR A 62 -37.71 1.76 -6.24
C THR A 62 -37.07 1.74 -7.62
N VAL A 63 -36.61 0.57 -8.10
CA VAL A 63 -36.04 0.35 -9.43
C VAL A 63 -36.64 -0.91 -10.03
N ASP A 64 -37.01 -0.85 -11.31
CA ASP A 64 -37.52 -1.98 -12.08
C ASP A 64 -36.39 -2.54 -12.96
N VAL A 65 -36.05 -3.82 -12.80
CA VAL A 65 -35.02 -4.54 -13.57
C VAL A 65 -35.61 -5.86 -14.05
N ASP A 66 -35.63 -6.09 -15.36
CA ASP A 66 -36.08 -7.35 -15.98
C ASP A 66 -37.44 -7.86 -15.46
N ASN A 67 -38.47 -6.99 -15.46
CA ASN A 67 -39.82 -7.25 -14.94
C ASN A 67 -39.92 -7.54 -13.42
N ASN A 68 -38.83 -7.42 -12.68
CA ASN A 68 -38.81 -7.51 -11.22
C ASN A 68 -38.58 -6.14 -10.59
N ARG A 69 -39.34 -5.83 -9.54
CA ARG A 69 -39.22 -4.57 -8.80
C ARG A 69 -38.36 -4.75 -7.56
N PHE A 70 -37.48 -3.79 -7.31
CA PHE A 70 -36.61 -3.78 -6.14
C PHE A 70 -36.65 -2.42 -5.43
N VAL A 71 -36.53 -2.43 -4.10
CA VAL A 71 -36.20 -1.23 -3.33
C VAL A 71 -34.71 -1.25 -3.02
N ILE A 72 -33.98 -0.30 -3.59
CA ILE A 72 -32.56 -0.09 -3.33
C ILE A 72 -32.44 0.92 -2.19
N VAL A 73 -31.71 0.55 -1.14
CA VAL A 73 -31.42 1.41 0.01
C VAL A 73 -29.93 1.76 0.02
N THR A 74 -29.65 3.05 0.19
CA THR A 74 -28.29 3.61 0.20
C THR A 74 -28.20 4.71 1.25
N LYS A 75 -26.98 5.09 1.65
CA LYS A 75 -26.80 6.30 2.47
C LYS A 75 -27.13 7.54 1.65
N ALA A 76 -27.71 8.56 2.29
CA ALA A 76 -28.20 9.76 1.61
C ALA A 76 -27.17 10.48 0.72
N SER A 77 -25.87 10.33 1.02
CA SER A 77 -24.75 10.87 0.24
C SER A 77 -24.52 10.20 -1.12
N SER A 78 -25.09 9.02 -1.38
CA SER A 78 -24.83 8.24 -2.61
C SER A 78 -25.91 8.37 -3.69
N ALA A 79 -27.11 8.87 -3.35
CA ALA A 79 -28.28 8.81 -4.25
C ALA A 79 -28.40 9.98 -5.24
N LYS A 80 -27.70 11.09 -5.02
CA LYS A 80 -27.66 12.20 -6.00
C LYS A 80 -26.36 12.13 -6.78
N GLY A 81 -26.47 11.77 -8.05
CA GLY A 81 -25.44 11.93 -9.08
C GLY A 81 -25.09 13.40 -9.36
N GLN A 82 -24.86 14.21 -8.33
CA GLN A 82 -24.15 15.47 -8.45
C GLN A 82 -22.71 15.25 -8.05
N LYS A 83 -21.84 15.37 -9.05
CA LYS A 83 -20.40 15.62 -8.94
C LYS A 83 -20.17 16.89 -8.11
N GLY A 84 -20.28 16.78 -6.80
CA GLY A 84 -19.71 17.70 -5.85
C GLY A 84 -18.64 16.95 -5.11
N TRP A 85 -17.43 17.50 -5.04
CA TRP A 85 -16.57 17.21 -3.90
C TRP A 85 -17.33 17.65 -2.64
N GLU A 86 -18.25 16.83 -2.14
CA GLU A 86 -18.75 16.98 -0.79
C GLU A 86 -17.57 16.68 0.12
N ARG A 87 -16.95 17.77 0.58
CA ARG A 87 -16.00 17.75 1.69
C ARG A 87 -16.69 16.97 2.80
N VAL A 88 -16.26 15.73 2.99
CA VAL A 88 -16.47 14.99 4.23
C VAL A 88 -16.27 15.98 5.36
N SER A 89 -17.27 16.08 6.25
CA SER A 89 -17.35 17.11 7.28
C SER A 89 -15.98 17.49 7.86
N LYS A 90 -15.69 18.80 7.95
CA LYS A 90 -14.47 19.43 8.52
C LYS A 90 -14.03 18.93 9.90
N VAL A 91 -14.84 18.10 10.57
CA VAL A 91 -14.56 17.54 11.91
C VAL A 91 -13.41 16.54 11.90
N TYR A 92 -13.16 15.88 10.76
CA TYR A 92 -12.12 14.84 10.65
C TYR A 92 -10.96 15.22 9.73
N ASP A 93 -10.97 16.41 9.12
CA ASP A 93 -9.80 16.87 8.38
C ASP A 93 -8.66 17.19 9.36
N PRO A 94 -7.40 16.86 9.01
CA PRO A 94 -6.27 17.24 9.84
C PRO A 94 -6.30 18.75 10.11
N PRO A 95 -5.98 19.19 11.35
CA PRO A 95 -5.98 20.61 11.67
C PRO A 95 -5.09 21.39 10.70
N LYS A 96 -5.50 22.59 10.30
CA LYS A 96 -4.77 23.40 9.30
C LYS A 96 -3.30 23.62 9.69
N GLU A 97 -3.04 23.82 10.97
CA GLU A 97 -1.70 24.04 11.54
C GLU A 97 -0.88 22.74 11.63
N THR A 98 -1.55 21.59 11.69
CA THR A 98 -0.91 20.27 11.79
C THR A 98 -1.39 19.33 10.68
N PRO A 99 -1.11 19.65 9.40
CA PRO A 99 -1.73 18.96 8.27
C PRO A 99 -1.19 17.54 8.06
N TYR A 100 -0.14 17.12 8.77
CA TYR A 100 0.47 15.81 8.61
C TYR A 100 -0.05 14.84 9.66
N CYS A 101 -0.72 13.78 9.21
CA CYS A 101 -1.06 12.64 10.04
C CYS A 101 0.14 11.69 10.10
N HIS A 102 0.76 11.61 11.27
CA HIS A 102 1.79 10.63 11.57
C HIS A 102 1.16 9.39 12.18
N PHE A 103 1.59 8.21 11.73
CA PHE A 103 1.10 6.93 12.19
C PHE A 103 2.22 5.90 12.24
N THR A 104 1.99 4.84 12.99
CA THR A 104 2.84 3.66 13.00
C THR A 104 2.33 2.70 11.94
N LEU A 105 3.19 2.36 10.98
CA LEU A 105 2.99 1.31 10.00
C LEU A 105 3.59 0.02 10.54
N TYR A 106 2.73 -0.98 10.72
CA TYR A 106 3.11 -2.37 10.93
C TYR A 106 3.04 -3.12 9.60
N LYS A 107 4.04 -3.95 9.30
CA LYS A 107 4.04 -4.83 8.11
C LYS A 107 4.74 -6.16 8.39
N GLU A 108 4.23 -7.21 7.77
CA GLU A 108 4.77 -8.58 7.82
C GLU A 108 5.10 -9.05 6.41
N GLY A 109 6.34 -9.49 6.16
CA GLY A 109 6.69 -10.10 4.87
C GLY A 109 6.62 -9.16 3.67
N LYS A 110 6.54 -7.84 3.89
CA LYS A 110 6.29 -6.82 2.86
C LYS A 110 7.36 -5.74 2.83
N ASP A 111 7.65 -5.26 1.62
CA ASP A 111 8.44 -4.06 1.40
C ASP A 111 7.67 -2.81 1.82
N THR A 112 8.40 -1.79 2.29
CA THR A 112 7.83 -0.53 2.78
C THR A 112 7.05 0.19 1.67
N MET A 113 7.63 0.30 0.46
CA MET A 113 6.99 1.00 -0.65
C MET A 113 5.75 0.23 -1.13
N ASN A 114 5.81 -1.11 -1.14
CA ASN A 114 4.65 -1.93 -1.50
C ASN A 114 3.50 -1.76 -0.50
N ALA A 115 3.79 -1.77 0.81
CA ALA A 115 2.77 -1.54 1.84
C ALA A 115 2.10 -0.17 1.69
N LEU A 116 2.89 0.89 1.46
CA LEU A 116 2.37 2.24 1.24
C LEU A 116 1.64 2.39 -0.10
N HIS A 117 2.03 1.63 -1.13
CA HIS A 117 1.32 1.59 -2.40
C HIS A 117 -0.08 0.98 -2.26
N ILE A 118 -0.23 -0.10 -1.49
CA ILE A 118 -1.53 -0.71 -1.19
C ILE A 118 -2.42 0.29 -0.45
N ILE A 119 -1.90 0.92 0.61
CA ILE A 119 -2.62 1.94 1.38
C ILE A 119 -3.00 3.13 0.47
N GLY A 120 -2.07 3.61 -0.35
CA GLY A 120 -2.29 4.71 -1.30
C GLY A 120 -3.41 4.42 -2.29
N ARG A 121 -3.45 3.22 -2.88
CA ARG A 121 -4.54 2.79 -3.77
C ARG A 121 -5.89 2.82 -3.07
N MET A 122 -5.98 2.30 -1.84
CA MET A 122 -7.23 2.30 -1.07
C MET A 122 -7.70 3.70 -0.67
N LEU A 123 -6.76 4.63 -0.47
CA LEU A 123 -7.03 6.05 -0.18
C LEU A 123 -7.22 6.91 -1.44
N LYS A 124 -6.98 6.34 -2.63
CA LYS A 124 -6.95 7.04 -3.92
C LYS A 124 -5.94 8.19 -3.96
N ILE A 125 -4.76 7.97 -3.38
CA ILE A 125 -3.63 8.92 -3.39
C ILE A 125 -2.36 8.25 -3.90
N ASN A 126 -1.42 9.06 -4.39
CA ASN A 126 -0.12 8.58 -4.84
C ASN A 126 0.72 8.10 -3.64
N SER A 127 1.41 6.97 -3.76
CA SER A 127 2.31 6.44 -2.71
C SER A 127 3.45 7.39 -2.34
N ASN A 128 3.84 8.29 -3.25
CA ASN A 128 4.88 9.29 -3.00
C ASN A 128 4.44 10.39 -2.02
N THR A 129 3.15 10.43 -1.65
CA THR A 129 2.64 11.36 -0.63
C THR A 129 2.97 10.91 0.80
N PHE A 130 3.34 9.65 0.98
CA PHE A 130 3.82 9.14 2.26
C PHE A 130 5.30 9.46 2.45
N SER A 131 5.66 9.87 3.65
CA SER A 131 7.05 10.12 4.04
C SER A 131 7.43 9.28 5.25
N TYR A 132 8.69 8.84 5.30
CA TYR A 132 9.21 7.94 6.32
C TYR A 132 10.72 8.09 6.45
N ALA A 133 11.26 7.74 7.62
CA ALA A 133 12.67 7.96 7.93
C ALA A 133 13.63 6.97 7.25
N GLY A 134 13.14 5.79 6.90
CA GLY A 134 13.91 4.79 6.16
C GLY A 134 13.07 3.56 5.85
N THR A 135 13.55 2.73 4.94
CA THR A 135 12.93 1.44 4.64
C THR A 135 13.26 0.42 5.73
N LYS A 136 12.38 -0.56 5.92
CA LYS A 136 12.60 -1.72 6.80
C LYS A 136 12.53 -3.02 6.00
N ASP A 137 13.19 -4.05 6.50
CA ASP A 137 13.34 -5.33 5.81
C ASP A 137 12.01 -5.95 5.40
N LYS A 138 12.01 -6.56 4.20
CA LYS A 138 10.84 -7.27 3.66
C LYS A 138 10.60 -8.56 4.42
N ARG A 139 11.65 -9.35 4.68
CA ARG A 139 11.58 -10.66 5.33
C ARG A 139 11.63 -10.53 6.85
N ALA A 140 10.68 -9.76 7.40
CA ALA A 140 10.57 -9.52 8.84
C ALA A 140 9.16 -9.03 9.19
N ILE A 141 8.88 -9.02 10.49
CA ILE A 141 7.82 -8.21 11.08
C ILE A 141 8.46 -6.88 11.48
N THR A 142 7.94 -5.77 10.97
CA THR A 142 8.56 -4.46 11.18
C THR A 142 7.53 -3.40 11.50
N THR A 143 7.88 -2.49 12.40
CA THR A 143 7.13 -1.27 12.69
C THR A 143 7.96 -0.03 12.37
N GLN A 144 7.34 0.98 11.78
CA GLN A 144 8.00 2.26 11.52
C GLN A 144 7.03 3.43 11.57
N ARG A 145 7.54 4.64 11.82
CA ARG A 145 6.75 5.87 11.68
C ARG A 145 6.63 6.29 10.22
N VAL A 146 5.44 6.73 9.85
CA VAL A 146 5.10 7.25 8.53
C VAL A 146 4.26 8.52 8.73
N SER A 147 4.41 9.51 7.86
CA SER A 147 3.56 10.70 7.80
C SER A 147 2.90 10.83 6.44
N VAL A 148 1.67 11.37 6.42
CA VAL A 148 0.94 11.72 5.20
C VAL A 148 0.20 13.04 5.39
N LYS A 149 0.24 13.90 4.37
CA LYS A 149 -0.40 15.22 4.43
C LYS A 149 -1.89 15.13 4.05
N ASN A 150 -2.74 15.88 4.75
CA ASN A 150 -4.15 16.06 4.42
C ASN A 150 -4.96 14.75 4.38
N ILE A 151 -4.57 13.75 5.17
CA ILE A 151 -5.31 12.50 5.35
C ILE A 151 -5.63 12.33 6.82
N SER A 152 -6.90 12.01 7.12
CA SER A 152 -7.34 11.82 8.49
C SER A 152 -6.94 10.47 9.06
N SER A 153 -6.72 10.43 10.38
CA SER A 153 -6.50 9.20 11.14
C SER A 153 -7.65 8.21 10.98
N LYS A 154 -8.91 8.69 10.94
CA LYS A 154 -10.10 7.85 10.72
C LYS A 154 -10.08 7.16 9.35
N ARG A 155 -9.70 7.88 8.28
CA ARG A 155 -9.56 7.30 6.93
C ARG A 155 -8.46 6.24 6.85
N LEU A 156 -7.37 6.42 7.60
CA LEU A 156 -6.31 5.42 7.70
C LEU A 156 -6.77 4.20 8.51
N ALA A 157 -7.37 4.44 9.68
CA ALA A 157 -7.83 3.38 10.58
C ALA A 157 -8.91 2.49 9.94
N SER A 158 -9.81 3.06 9.13
CA SER A 158 -10.86 2.29 8.43
C SER A 158 -10.33 1.33 7.35
N LEU A 159 -9.03 1.39 7.03
CA LEU A 159 -8.41 0.42 6.13
C LEU A 159 -8.02 -0.88 6.85
N ASN A 160 -7.76 -0.84 8.17
CA ASN A 160 -7.22 -1.97 8.92
C ASN A 160 -7.96 -3.31 8.73
N PRO A 161 -9.31 -3.36 8.65
CA PRO A 161 -10.02 -4.62 8.41
C PRO A 161 -9.70 -5.26 7.05
N ARG A 162 -9.35 -4.45 6.04
CA ARG A 162 -9.07 -4.88 4.66
C ARG A 162 -7.58 -5.05 4.38
N LEU A 163 -6.71 -4.71 5.33
CA LEU A 163 -5.26 -4.78 5.20
C LEU A 163 -4.73 -6.12 5.73
N ASN A 164 -4.23 -6.96 4.82
CA ASN A 164 -3.59 -8.24 5.13
C ASN A 164 -2.08 -8.08 5.34
N GLY A 165 -1.55 -8.51 6.48
CA GLY A 165 -0.13 -8.36 6.86
C GLY A 165 0.34 -6.90 6.95
N ILE A 166 -0.59 -5.96 7.08
CA ILE A 166 -0.33 -4.52 7.26
C ILE A 166 -1.33 -4.00 8.30
N LYS A 167 -0.88 -3.17 9.24
CA LYS A 167 -1.76 -2.41 10.14
C LYS A 167 -1.24 -0.98 10.29
N VAL A 168 -2.16 -0.05 10.54
CA VAL A 168 -1.86 1.36 10.82
C VAL A 168 -2.48 1.78 12.15
N GLY A 169 -1.74 2.54 12.95
CA GLY A 169 -2.19 2.95 14.29
C GLY A 169 -1.36 4.07 14.89
N ASN A 170 -1.57 4.36 16.18
CA ASN A 170 -0.81 5.37 16.95
C ASN A 170 -0.74 6.72 16.23
N PHE A 171 -1.90 7.24 15.85
CA PHE A 171 -2.03 8.46 15.07
C PHE A 171 -1.67 9.71 15.88
N LYS A 172 -1.00 10.67 15.25
CA LYS A 172 -0.70 12.00 15.80
C LYS A 172 -0.64 13.02 14.66
N TYR A 173 -1.28 14.17 14.82
CA TYR A 173 -1.15 15.26 13.86
C TYR A 173 0.05 16.15 14.24
N LEU A 174 0.86 16.50 13.24
CA LEU A 174 2.05 17.35 13.41
C LEU A 174 2.17 18.37 12.26
N PRO A 175 2.90 19.49 12.47
CA PRO A 175 3.07 20.53 11.46
C PRO A 175 4.04 20.15 10.34
N TYR A 176 4.87 19.12 10.55
CA TYR A 176 5.94 18.71 9.64
C TYR A 176 5.79 17.25 9.18
N SER A 177 6.35 16.90 8.03
CA SER A 177 6.53 15.52 7.56
C SER A 177 7.77 14.86 8.19
N ILE A 178 7.83 13.53 8.15
CA ILE A 178 9.05 12.77 8.42
C ILE A 178 9.97 12.84 7.20
N ALA A 179 11.23 13.22 7.38
CA ALA A 179 12.26 13.20 6.34
C ALA A 179 13.08 11.90 6.38
N LEU A 180 13.73 11.57 5.26
CA LEU A 180 14.63 10.42 5.18
C LEU A 180 15.85 10.67 6.09
N GLY A 181 16.13 9.75 7.00
CA GLY A 181 17.17 9.92 8.02
C GLY A 181 16.64 10.34 9.40
N ASP A 182 15.35 10.67 9.55
CA ASP A 182 14.71 11.05 10.83
C ASP A 182 14.48 9.85 11.76
N LEU A 183 15.51 9.04 11.97
CA LEU A 183 15.54 7.98 12.97
C LEU A 183 16.91 7.93 13.63
N TYR A 184 16.93 7.67 14.94
CA TYR A 184 18.17 7.39 15.65
C TYR A 184 18.72 6.00 15.30
N GLY A 185 17.84 5.02 15.17
CA GLY A 185 18.23 3.63 14.90
C GLY A 185 17.04 2.69 14.86
N ASN A 186 17.32 1.39 14.89
CA ASN A 186 16.31 0.33 14.90
C ASN A 186 16.54 -0.58 16.10
N ARG A 187 15.46 -0.96 16.79
CA ARG A 187 15.49 -2.01 17.80
C ARG A 187 15.17 -3.34 17.12
N PHE A 188 16.05 -4.32 17.26
CA PHE A 188 15.87 -5.65 16.72
C PHE A 188 15.48 -6.64 17.82
N SER A 189 14.68 -7.63 17.45
CA SER A 189 14.43 -8.82 18.25
C SER A 189 14.61 -10.00 17.30
N VAL A 190 15.68 -10.76 17.50
CA VAL A 190 16.15 -11.79 16.57
C VAL A 190 16.08 -13.13 17.27
N ALA A 191 15.45 -14.10 16.62
CA ALA A 191 15.48 -15.49 17.03
C ALA A 191 16.40 -16.27 16.09
N ILE A 192 17.49 -16.82 16.63
CA ILE A 192 18.38 -17.71 15.90
C ILE A 192 17.87 -19.14 16.12
N ARG A 193 17.62 -19.88 15.05
CA ARG A 193 17.11 -21.26 15.07
C ARG A 193 18.25 -22.24 14.77
N ASP A 194 18.06 -23.49 15.17
CA ASP A 194 18.96 -24.61 14.86
C ASP A 194 20.43 -24.35 15.27
N VAL A 195 20.61 -23.77 16.45
CA VAL A 195 21.94 -23.48 17.01
C VAL A 195 22.57 -24.78 17.50
N VAL A 196 23.73 -25.12 16.94
CA VAL A 196 24.55 -26.27 17.36
C VAL A 196 25.77 -25.73 18.13
N ALA A 197 25.58 -25.49 19.43
CA ALA A 197 26.62 -25.08 20.37
C ALA A 197 26.15 -25.30 21.81
N ASP A 198 27.08 -25.47 22.74
CA ASP A 198 26.77 -25.49 24.16
C ASP A 198 26.34 -24.11 24.68
N ASP A 199 25.42 -24.08 25.64
CA ASP A 199 24.90 -22.84 26.26
C ASP A 199 26.01 -21.94 26.81
N SER A 200 27.10 -22.54 27.31
CA SER A 200 28.25 -21.80 27.84
C SER A 200 28.95 -20.94 26.78
N ILE A 201 29.05 -21.45 25.55
CA ILE A 201 29.64 -20.74 24.40
C ILE A 201 28.72 -19.58 24.00
N ILE A 202 27.40 -19.84 23.97
CA ILE A 202 26.39 -18.83 23.61
C ILE A 202 26.39 -17.68 24.61
N HIS A 203 26.36 -17.98 25.91
CA HIS A 203 26.39 -16.97 26.96
C HIS A 203 27.68 -16.14 26.94
N ARG A 204 28.84 -16.78 26.73
CA ARG A 204 30.10 -16.06 26.58
C ARG A 204 30.08 -15.12 25.38
N ALA A 205 29.64 -15.60 24.22
CA ALA A 205 29.57 -14.80 23.00
C ALA A 205 28.64 -13.58 23.16
N ILE A 206 27.48 -13.74 23.81
CA ILE A 206 26.55 -12.63 24.08
C ILE A 206 27.18 -11.62 25.04
N ALA A 207 27.85 -12.07 26.11
CA ALA A 207 28.50 -11.18 27.07
C ALA A 207 29.64 -10.37 26.43
N GLU A 208 30.46 -11.01 25.60
CA GLU A 208 31.52 -10.34 24.84
C GLU A 208 30.94 -9.31 23.86
N TRP A 209 29.87 -9.69 23.13
CA TRP A 209 29.19 -8.79 22.21
C TRP A 209 28.59 -7.57 22.93
N GLN A 210 27.99 -7.74 24.11
CA GLN A 210 27.46 -6.62 24.90
C GLN A 210 28.56 -5.64 25.34
N LYS A 211 29.76 -6.16 25.66
CA LYS A 211 30.88 -5.33 26.12
C LYS A 211 31.62 -4.63 24.98
N GLN A 212 31.87 -5.34 23.88
CA GLN A 212 32.74 -4.88 22.79
C GLN A 212 31.97 -4.39 21.57
N GLY A 213 30.70 -4.74 21.44
CA GLY A 213 29.92 -4.51 20.23
C GLY A 213 30.36 -5.45 19.10
N PHE A 214 30.25 -4.96 17.87
CA PHE A 214 30.57 -5.71 16.67
C PHE A 214 31.19 -4.76 15.64
N ILE A 215 31.90 -5.32 14.67
CA ILE A 215 32.48 -4.55 13.58
C ILE A 215 31.35 -4.10 12.64
N ASN A 216 31.23 -2.79 12.43
CA ASN A 216 30.17 -2.18 11.63
C ASN A 216 30.39 -2.35 10.11
N TYR A 217 30.31 -3.59 9.63
CA TYR A 217 30.43 -3.90 8.20
C TYR A 217 29.17 -3.55 7.43
N PHE A 218 29.34 -3.21 6.15
CA PHE A 218 28.25 -3.22 5.18
C PHE A 218 27.86 -4.66 4.86
N GLY A 219 26.63 -5.05 5.19
CA GLY A 219 26.11 -6.38 4.87
C GLY A 219 25.91 -6.61 3.37
N LEU A 220 25.91 -7.89 2.94
CA LEU A 220 25.80 -8.30 1.54
C LEU A 220 24.61 -7.69 0.78
N GLN A 221 23.51 -7.39 1.47
CA GLN A 221 22.33 -6.71 0.90
C GLN A 221 22.65 -5.36 0.24
N ARG A 222 23.77 -4.71 0.62
CA ARG A 222 24.26 -3.47 0.00
C ARG A 222 24.88 -3.68 -1.38
N PHE A 223 25.34 -4.89 -1.68
CA PHE A 223 26.00 -5.26 -2.94
C PHE A 223 25.07 -6.06 -3.87
N GLY A 224 23.75 -5.99 -3.63
CA GLY A 224 22.76 -6.80 -4.32
C GLY A 224 22.64 -8.22 -3.73
N HIS A 225 21.52 -8.89 -3.96
CA HIS A 225 21.28 -10.26 -3.46
C HIS A 225 22.18 -11.33 -4.11
N SER A 226 22.99 -10.93 -5.08
CA SER A 226 23.90 -11.77 -5.83
C SER A 226 25.32 -11.37 -5.50
N ALA A 227 26.06 -12.22 -4.79
CA ALA A 227 27.51 -12.11 -4.66
C ALA A 227 28.22 -12.09 -6.04
N GLN A 228 27.54 -12.57 -7.09
CA GLN A 228 28.04 -12.63 -8.46
C GLN A 228 27.84 -11.32 -9.24
N ALA A 229 26.92 -10.44 -8.81
CA ALA A 229 26.64 -9.18 -9.49
C ALA A 229 27.74 -8.12 -9.27
N GLN A 230 28.73 -8.39 -8.42
CA GLN A 230 29.93 -7.56 -8.17
C GLN A 230 29.64 -6.06 -8.27
N THR A 231 28.62 -5.57 -7.55
CA THR A 231 28.14 -4.18 -7.63
C THR A 231 29.26 -3.17 -7.34
N PHE A 232 30.28 -3.57 -6.57
CA PHE A 232 31.50 -2.78 -6.33
C PHE A 232 32.39 -2.62 -7.58
N ALA A 233 32.50 -3.65 -8.44
CA ALA A 233 33.32 -3.61 -9.64
C ALA A 233 32.77 -2.60 -10.65
N ILE A 234 31.43 -2.49 -10.70
CA ILE A 234 30.70 -1.54 -11.55
C ILE A 234 31.01 -0.08 -11.16
N GLY A 235 31.17 0.23 -9.87
CA GLY A 235 31.51 1.59 -9.43
C GLY A 235 32.99 1.97 -9.58
N LYS A 236 33.89 0.98 -9.72
CA LYS A 236 35.36 1.18 -9.75
C LYS A 236 35.90 1.62 -11.10
N GLN A 237 35.18 1.39 -12.19
CA GLN A 237 35.67 1.62 -13.54
C GLN A 237 34.79 2.64 -14.29
N SER A 238 35.42 3.61 -14.94
CA SER A 238 34.80 4.45 -15.99
C SER A 238 34.44 3.66 -17.26
N ASP A 239 34.44 2.32 -17.18
CA ASP A 239 34.12 1.39 -18.25
C ASP A 239 32.64 1.00 -18.12
N TRP A 240 31.80 1.91 -18.61
CA TRP A 240 30.34 1.78 -18.55
C TRP A 240 29.82 0.57 -19.33
N GLU A 241 30.57 0.11 -20.32
CA GLU A 241 30.22 -1.04 -21.13
C GLU A 241 30.30 -2.32 -20.31
N LYS A 242 31.44 -2.55 -19.63
CA LYS A 242 31.59 -3.67 -18.68
C LYS A 242 30.58 -3.60 -17.54
N ALA A 243 30.30 -2.41 -17.03
CA ALA A 243 29.31 -2.22 -15.98
C ALA A 243 27.90 -2.67 -16.40
N ILE A 244 27.49 -2.29 -17.61
CA ILE A 244 26.22 -2.69 -18.21
C ILE A 244 26.17 -4.20 -18.42
N ASP A 245 27.25 -4.79 -18.93
CA ASP A 245 27.32 -6.23 -19.17
C ASP A 245 27.22 -7.02 -17.85
N LEU A 246 27.83 -6.53 -16.77
CA LEU A 246 27.70 -7.13 -15.44
C LEU A 246 26.26 -7.04 -14.90
N ILE A 247 25.56 -5.94 -15.11
CA ILE A 247 24.16 -5.76 -14.69
C ILE A 247 23.22 -6.71 -15.46
N LEU A 248 23.45 -6.83 -16.77
CA LEU A 248 22.61 -7.62 -17.66
C LEU A 248 22.99 -9.10 -17.72
N LYS A 249 24.06 -9.50 -17.05
CA LYS A 249 24.44 -10.91 -16.89
C LYS A 249 23.30 -11.69 -16.21
N PRO A 250 22.76 -12.76 -16.83
CA PRO A 250 21.75 -13.61 -16.20
C PRO A 250 22.27 -14.24 -14.91
N THR A 251 21.44 -14.25 -13.86
CA THR A 251 21.76 -14.88 -12.58
C THR A 251 20.68 -15.88 -12.16
N PRO A 252 21.01 -16.91 -11.37
CA PRO A 252 20.02 -17.87 -10.86
C PRO A 252 18.93 -17.25 -9.97
N LEU A 253 19.16 -16.03 -9.46
CA LEU A 253 18.24 -15.29 -8.59
C LEU A 253 17.27 -14.39 -9.36
N ASP A 254 17.46 -14.23 -10.67
CA ASP A 254 16.55 -13.44 -11.50
C ASP A 254 15.18 -14.12 -11.58
N LEU A 255 14.12 -13.30 -11.68
CA LEU A 255 12.79 -13.82 -12.03
C LEU A 255 12.89 -14.54 -13.39
N PRO A 256 12.21 -15.69 -13.58
CA PRO A 256 12.34 -16.48 -14.81
C PRO A 256 12.15 -15.67 -16.09
N ALA A 257 11.15 -14.77 -16.12
CA ALA A 257 10.90 -13.87 -17.25
C ALA A 257 12.04 -12.87 -17.49
N VAL A 258 12.65 -12.32 -16.43
CA VAL A 258 13.79 -11.39 -16.56
C VAL A 258 15.03 -12.14 -17.03
N ARG A 259 15.26 -13.35 -16.51
CA ARG A 259 16.38 -14.20 -16.90
C ARG A 259 16.35 -14.55 -18.39
N GLN A 260 15.20 -15.00 -18.89
CA GLN A 260 15.02 -15.32 -20.31
C GLN A 260 15.33 -14.13 -21.23
N VAL A 261 14.92 -12.92 -20.83
CA VAL A 261 15.21 -11.72 -21.62
C VAL A 261 16.70 -11.35 -21.56
N LYS A 262 17.36 -11.50 -20.40
CA LYS A 262 18.82 -11.31 -20.26
C LYS A 262 19.60 -12.31 -21.12
N GLU A 263 19.19 -13.58 -21.15
CA GLU A 263 19.79 -14.63 -21.99
C GLU A 263 19.62 -14.30 -23.47
N LYS A 264 18.40 -13.92 -23.90
CA LYS A 264 18.14 -13.48 -25.27
C LYS A 264 18.96 -12.25 -25.66
N TYR A 265 19.12 -11.29 -24.75
CA TYR A 265 19.95 -10.11 -25.01
C TYR A 265 21.43 -10.48 -25.21
N LEU A 266 21.94 -11.45 -24.45
CA LEU A 266 23.32 -11.92 -24.62
C LEU A 266 23.58 -12.47 -26.02
N GLU A 267 22.61 -13.19 -26.59
CA GLU A 267 22.69 -13.78 -27.94
C GLU A 267 22.46 -12.74 -29.06
N THR A 268 21.42 -11.90 -28.90
CA THR A 268 20.95 -11.03 -29.98
C THR A 268 21.59 -9.64 -30.00
N GLN A 269 22.07 -9.17 -28.85
CA GLN A 269 22.48 -7.77 -28.60
C GLN A 269 21.41 -6.71 -28.98
N ASP A 270 20.15 -7.12 -29.25
CA ASP A 270 19.05 -6.22 -29.57
C ASP A 270 18.40 -5.71 -28.28
N ALA A 271 18.89 -4.57 -27.81
CA ALA A 271 18.43 -3.95 -26.57
C ALA A 271 16.96 -3.48 -26.65
N LYS A 272 16.47 -3.08 -27.83
CA LYS A 272 15.12 -2.56 -28.00
C LYS A 272 14.10 -3.70 -27.91
N ALA A 273 14.29 -4.76 -28.70
CA ALA A 273 13.38 -5.90 -28.69
C ALA A 273 13.37 -6.62 -27.33
N CYS A 274 14.52 -6.69 -26.65
CA CYS A 274 14.60 -7.26 -25.30
C CYS A 274 13.91 -6.34 -24.27
N GLY A 275 14.13 -5.03 -24.33
CA GLY A 275 13.50 -4.07 -23.44
C GLY A 275 11.97 -4.03 -23.55
N ASP A 276 11.42 -4.12 -24.76
CA ASP A 276 9.97 -4.11 -25.00
C ASP A 276 9.29 -5.34 -24.38
N ASN A 277 9.93 -6.51 -24.45
CA ASN A 277 9.44 -7.78 -23.91
C ASN A 277 9.75 -7.99 -22.42
N MET A 278 10.51 -7.09 -21.78
CA MET A 278 10.84 -7.17 -20.36
C MET A 278 9.64 -6.71 -19.50
N PRO A 279 9.34 -7.38 -18.37
CA PRO A 279 8.42 -6.85 -17.37
C PRO A 279 8.93 -5.52 -16.80
N GLN A 280 8.08 -4.74 -16.14
CA GLN A 280 8.46 -3.43 -15.61
C GLN A 280 9.49 -3.56 -14.48
N CYS A 281 10.78 -3.46 -14.82
CA CYS A 281 11.90 -3.55 -13.90
C CYS A 281 12.99 -2.53 -14.24
N LEU A 282 14.06 -2.56 -13.45
CA LEU A 282 15.21 -1.69 -13.61
C LEU A 282 15.97 -2.01 -14.91
N GLU A 283 16.15 -3.30 -15.21
CA GLU A 283 16.82 -3.82 -16.40
C GLU A 283 16.09 -3.44 -17.68
N LYS A 284 14.75 -3.37 -17.66
CA LYS A 284 13.96 -2.81 -18.78
C LYS A 284 14.38 -1.38 -19.10
N THR A 285 14.47 -0.54 -18.07
CA THR A 285 14.83 0.87 -18.24
C THR A 285 16.25 0.99 -18.79
N LEU A 286 17.15 0.13 -18.34
CA LEU A 286 18.52 0.05 -18.83
C LEU A 286 18.57 -0.38 -20.30
N LEU A 287 17.89 -1.47 -20.70
CA LEU A 287 17.84 -1.94 -22.08
C LEU A 287 17.27 -0.89 -23.05
N LEU A 288 16.18 -0.22 -22.66
CA LEU A 288 15.63 0.88 -23.44
C LEU A 288 16.58 2.10 -23.49
N GLY A 289 17.38 2.32 -22.44
CA GLY A 289 18.46 3.31 -22.43
C GLY A 289 19.58 2.96 -23.40
N ILE A 290 20.01 1.69 -23.43
CA ILE A 290 21.04 1.17 -24.34
C ILE A 290 20.57 1.30 -25.80
N ALA A 291 19.31 1.00 -26.08
CA ALA A 291 18.73 1.15 -27.42
C ALA A 291 18.79 2.59 -27.95
N ARG A 292 18.84 3.60 -27.07
CA ARG A 292 18.89 5.02 -27.44
C ARG A 292 20.29 5.62 -27.46
N HIS A 293 21.15 5.17 -26.55
CA HIS A 293 22.44 5.82 -26.28
C HIS A 293 23.64 4.87 -26.38
N GLY A 294 23.44 3.62 -26.78
CA GLY A 294 24.45 2.57 -26.71
C GLY A 294 24.83 2.22 -25.27
N LYS A 295 25.88 1.41 -25.09
CA LYS A 295 26.40 1.02 -23.77
C LYS A 295 27.23 2.15 -23.13
N THR A 296 26.62 3.32 -22.94
CA THR A 296 27.26 4.53 -22.42
C THR A 296 26.76 4.89 -21.03
N LEU A 297 27.44 5.83 -20.37
CA LEU A 297 26.97 6.41 -19.11
C LEU A 297 25.52 6.89 -19.24
N ALA A 298 25.17 7.56 -20.35
CA ALA A 298 23.82 8.07 -20.62
C ALA A 298 22.73 6.99 -20.50
N ALA A 299 23.01 5.75 -20.95
CA ALA A 299 22.10 4.62 -20.80
C ALA A 299 21.90 4.20 -19.33
N ILE A 300 22.90 4.33 -18.47
CA ILE A 300 22.77 4.11 -17.02
C ILE A 300 22.00 5.27 -16.38
N GLN A 301 22.19 6.52 -16.85
CA GLN A 301 21.53 7.70 -16.30
C GLN A 301 20.01 7.73 -16.55
N THR A 302 19.53 7.07 -17.61
CA THR A 302 18.07 6.91 -17.83
C THR A 302 17.41 6.18 -16.66
N ALA A 303 18.16 5.30 -15.99
CA ALA A 303 17.71 4.55 -14.85
C ALA A 303 18.26 5.15 -13.54
N ARG A 304 17.75 6.34 -13.15
CA ARG A 304 18.18 7.13 -11.96
C ARG A 304 18.42 6.33 -10.68
N LYS A 305 17.66 5.24 -10.48
CA LYS A 305 17.82 4.34 -9.32
C LYS A 305 19.16 3.58 -9.33
N PHE A 306 19.68 3.20 -10.50
CA PHE A 306 21.01 2.57 -10.64
C PHE A 306 22.10 3.51 -10.14
N GLN A 307 22.14 4.76 -10.57
CA GLN A 307 23.17 5.71 -10.13
C GLN A 307 23.29 5.78 -8.61
N SER A 308 22.17 5.89 -7.91
CA SER A 308 22.14 5.93 -6.44
C SER A 308 22.56 4.61 -5.78
N LEU A 309 22.33 3.47 -6.43
CA LEU A 309 22.66 2.15 -5.89
C LEU A 309 24.16 1.85 -6.04
N PHE A 310 24.69 2.02 -7.25
CA PHE A 310 26.05 1.61 -7.62
C PHE A 310 27.13 2.60 -7.16
N MET A 311 26.85 3.91 -7.17
CA MET A 311 27.79 4.90 -6.63
C MET A 311 27.90 4.77 -5.11
N ARG A 312 26.78 4.54 -4.41
CA ARG A 312 26.78 4.37 -2.95
C ARG A 312 27.37 3.04 -2.49
N SER A 313 27.45 2.03 -3.34
CA SER A 313 28.11 0.76 -2.99
C SER A 313 29.62 0.77 -3.25
N PHE A 314 30.16 1.80 -3.91
CA PHE A 314 31.58 1.90 -4.25
C PHE A 314 32.36 2.84 -3.32
N PHE A 315 31.76 3.94 -2.90
CA PHE A 315 32.41 4.95 -2.04
C PHE A 315 32.48 4.58 -0.54
N PHE A 316 32.07 3.37 -0.17
CA PHE A 316 31.97 2.89 1.21
C PHE A 316 32.40 1.43 1.33
#